data_AF-A0A0U1YZC6-F1
#
_entry.id   AF-A0A0U1YZC6-F1
#
_cell.length_a   1.000
_cell.length_b   1.000
_cell.length_c   1.000
_cell.angle_alpha   90.00
_cell.angle_beta   90.00
_cell.angle_gamma   90.00
#
_symmetry.space_group_name_H-M   'P 1'
#
loop_
_entity.id
_entity.type
_entity.pdbx_description
1 polymer ?
#
loop_
_entity_poly.entity_id
_entity_poly.type
_entity_poly.pdbx_seq_one_letter_code
_entity_poly.pdbx_strand_id
1 'polypeptide(L)'
;MPGVSVTESGRRVGLSQSAATRMVDGLVAQGLVCRRSASGKSVEVHPTDEGTAAAERVLRARDGPLATLVGLLDEAEQDKLGKLLEAIYGQLPSSARVCRSRDRACCVADDQVCPVGQAERRTAAGRWPSPRFRPLCARRFRCCWR
;
A
#
# COMPACT_ATOMS: atom_id res chain seq x y z
N MET A 1 16.50 -6.03 0.97
CA MET A 1 15.87 -4.69 1.04
C MET A 1 16.58 -3.85 2.10
N PRO A 2 16.70 -2.52 1.93
CA PRO A 2 17.22 -1.65 2.99
C PRO A 2 16.30 -1.65 4.21
N GLY A 3 16.87 -1.48 5.40
CA GLY A 3 16.12 -1.36 6.65
C GLY A 3 15.31 -0.08 6.72
N VAL A 4 14.26 -0.09 7.53
CA VAL A 4 13.40 1.08 7.76
C VAL A 4 13.24 1.36 9.25
N SER A 5 13.08 2.63 9.62
CA SER A 5 12.84 2.97 11.03
C SER A 5 11.47 2.48 11.50
N VAL A 6 11.30 2.32 12.82
CA VAL A 6 10.01 1.98 13.43
C VAL A 6 8.95 3.03 13.10
N THR A 7 9.33 4.31 13.13
CA THR A 7 8.44 5.43 12.80
C THR A 7 7.95 5.36 11.35
N GLU A 8 8.85 5.06 10.41
CA GLU A 8 8.49 4.90 9.01
C GLU A 8 7.60 3.67 8.78
N SER A 9 7.89 2.57 9.48
CA SER A 9 7.06 1.37 9.47
C SER A 9 5.63 1.69 9.94
N GLY A 10 5.49 2.36 11.09
CA GLY A 10 4.21 2.78 11.64
C GLY A 10 3.42 3.69 10.70
N ARG A 11 4.09 4.69 10.12
CA ARG A 11 3.47 5.62 9.15
C ARG A 11 2.86 4.87 7.96
N ARG A 12 3.57 3.88 7.41
CA ARG A 12 3.12 3.11 6.23
C ARG A 12 1.87 2.27 6.50
N VAL A 13 1.76 1.70 7.69
CA VAL A 13 0.58 0.88 8.06
C VAL A 13 -0.49 1.66 8.84
N GLY A 14 -0.33 2.98 8.97
CA GLY A 14 -1.31 3.85 9.63
C GLY A 14 -1.38 3.68 11.15
N LEU A 15 -0.28 3.27 11.79
CA LEU A 15 -0.18 3.09 13.23
C LEU A 15 0.39 4.33 13.92
N SER A 16 -0.04 4.55 15.18
CA SER A 16 0.64 5.50 16.08
C SER A 16 2.05 5.00 16.41
N GLN A 17 2.91 5.87 16.93
CA GLN A 17 4.27 5.49 17.31
C GLN A 17 4.30 4.35 18.34
N SER A 18 3.44 4.43 19.35
CA SER A 18 3.37 3.39 20.40
C SER A 18 2.85 2.06 19.85
N ALA A 19 1.86 2.09 18.94
CA ALA A 19 1.37 0.88 18.28
C ALA A 19 2.42 0.28 17.32
N ALA A 20 3.17 1.11 16.62
CA ALA A 20 4.26 0.68 15.74
C ALA A 20 5.39 0.00 16.51
N THR A 21 5.77 0.56 17.67
CA THR A 21 6.76 -0.09 18.55
C THR A 21 6.30 -1.47 19.01
N ARG A 22 5.05 -1.60 19.51
CA ARG A 22 4.50 -2.90 19.92
C ARG A 22 4.42 -3.91 18.78
N MET A 23 4.06 -3.47 17.58
CA MET A 23 4.07 -4.30 16.38
C MET A 23 5.48 -4.83 16.08
N VAL A 24 6.48 -3.94 16.07
CA VAL A 24 7.87 -4.33 15.83
C VAL A 24 8.38 -5.28 16.92
N ASP A 25 8.07 -5.02 18.18
CA ASP A 25 8.47 -5.90 19.29
C ASP A 25 7.87 -7.29 19.16
N GLY A 26 6.59 -7.39 18.76
CA GLY A 26 5.95 -8.67 18.46
C GLY A 26 6.62 -9.42 17.30
N LEU A 27 7.02 -8.71 16.25
CA LEU A 27 7.73 -9.30 15.11
C LEU A 27 9.16 -9.75 15.50
N VAL A 28 9.85 -9.00 16.36
CA VAL A 28 11.17 -9.39 16.90
C VAL A 28 11.04 -10.63 17.78
N ALA A 29 10.04 -10.66 18.65
CA ALA A 29 9.77 -11.81 19.52
C ALA A 29 9.48 -13.09 18.74
N GLN A 30 8.91 -12.97 17.53
CA GLN A 30 8.66 -14.08 16.61
C GLN A 30 9.85 -14.39 15.67
N GLY A 31 10.98 -13.69 15.80
CA GLY A 31 12.15 -13.90 14.93
C GLY A 31 11.97 -13.43 13.47
N LEU A 32 10.88 -12.72 13.16
CA LEU A 32 10.55 -12.29 11.80
C LEU A 32 11.30 -11.01 11.38
N VAL A 33 11.71 -10.20 12.35
CA VAL A 33 12.54 -9.02 12.08
C VAL A 33 13.65 -8.89 13.12
N CYS A 34 14.73 -8.23 12.74
CA CYS A 34 15.81 -7.85 13.63
C CYS A 34 15.98 -6.33 13.65
N ARG A 35 16.39 -5.80 14.81
CA ARG A 35 16.77 -4.40 14.98
C ARG A 35 18.29 -4.29 14.77
N ARG A 36 18.71 -3.38 13.89
CA ARG A 36 20.13 -3.06 13.67
C ARG A 36 20.36 -1.60 14.01
N SER A 37 21.44 -1.33 14.73
CA SER A 37 21.92 0.03 14.93
C SER A 37 22.38 0.61 13.59
N ALA A 38 21.82 1.76 13.22
CA ALA A 38 22.36 2.58 12.15
C ALA A 38 23.30 3.63 12.74
N SER A 39 24.07 4.35 11.90
CA SER A 39 24.95 5.42 12.38
C SER A 39 24.16 6.45 13.20
N GLY A 40 24.60 6.71 14.44
CA GLY A 40 23.93 7.62 15.38
C GLY A 40 22.88 6.93 16.27
N LYS A 41 21.77 7.62 16.57
CA LYS A 41 20.68 7.12 17.45
C LYS A 41 19.54 6.42 16.68
N SER A 42 19.73 6.13 15.40
CA SER A 42 18.68 5.51 14.58
C SER A 42 18.73 3.99 14.68
N VAL A 43 17.57 3.37 14.88
CA VAL A 43 17.41 1.91 14.84
C VAL A 43 16.62 1.56 13.60
N GLU A 44 17.20 0.71 12.77
CA GLU A 44 16.56 0.16 11.59
C GLU A 44 15.99 -1.22 11.89
N VAL A 45 14.82 -1.48 11.33
CA VAL A 45 14.16 -2.79 11.33
C VAL A 45 14.44 -3.45 10.00
N HIS A 46 14.95 -4.67 10.04
CA HIS A 46 15.29 -5.49 8.89
C HIS A 46 14.53 -6.81 8.98
N PRO A 47 13.87 -7.29 7.91
CA PRO A 47 13.32 -8.64 7.90
C PRO A 47 14.45 -9.67 8.02
N THR A 48 14.17 -10.77 8.72
CA THR A 48 15.00 -11.98 8.66
C THR A 48 14.63 -12.79 7.42
N ASP A 49 15.37 -13.86 7.14
CA ASP A 49 15.01 -14.78 6.05
C ASP A 49 13.64 -15.42 6.31
N GLU A 50 13.38 -15.82 7.57
CA GLU A 50 12.07 -16.32 8.00
C GLU A 50 10.97 -15.26 7.87
N GLY A 51 11.28 -14.00 8.25
CA GLY A 51 10.38 -12.87 8.05
C GLY A 51 10.03 -12.62 6.59
N THR A 52 11.02 -12.76 5.70
CA THR A 52 10.85 -12.61 4.25
C THR A 52 9.94 -13.72 3.72
N ALA A 53 10.21 -14.98 4.07
CA ALA A 53 9.37 -16.11 3.70
C ALA A 53 7.94 -16.00 4.27
N ALA A 54 7.77 -15.48 5.50
CA ALA A 54 6.46 -15.23 6.07
C ALA A 54 5.70 -14.15 5.32
N ALA A 55 6.36 -13.05 4.94
CA ALA A 55 5.76 -11.99 4.13
C ALA A 55 5.34 -12.52 2.75
N GLU A 56 6.16 -13.32 2.09
CA GLU A 56 5.84 -13.94 0.80
C GLU A 56 4.62 -14.86 0.89
N ARG A 57 4.49 -15.67 1.95
CA ARG A 57 3.29 -16.51 2.17
C ARG A 57 2.02 -15.66 2.28
N VAL A 58 2.08 -14.56 3.02
CA VAL A 58 0.95 -13.62 3.15
C VAL A 58 0.61 -12.98 1.80
N LEU A 59 1.61 -12.60 1.00
CA LEU A 59 1.39 -12.03 -0.33
C LEU A 59 0.76 -13.05 -1.28
N ARG A 60 1.31 -14.26 -1.38
CA ARG A 60 0.77 -15.35 -2.23
C ARG A 60 -0.68 -15.70 -1.89
N ALA A 61 -1.01 -15.81 -0.60
CA ALA A 61 -2.37 -16.08 -0.14
C ALA A 61 -3.37 -15.00 -0.57
N ARG A 62 -2.92 -13.76 -0.75
CA ARG A 62 -3.76 -12.64 -1.20
C ARG A 62 -3.82 -12.50 -2.71
N ASP A 63 -2.75 -12.86 -3.41
CA ASP A 63 -2.64 -12.61 -4.86
C ASP A 63 -3.37 -13.67 -5.67
N GLY A 64 -3.39 -14.94 -5.25
CA GLY A 64 -4.10 -16.01 -5.96
C GLY A 64 -5.58 -15.72 -6.22
N PRO A 65 -6.39 -15.36 -5.20
CA PRO A 65 -7.80 -15.02 -5.39
C PRO A 65 -8.01 -13.78 -6.28
N LEU A 66 -7.16 -12.76 -6.16
CA LEU A 66 -7.29 -11.55 -6.96
C LEU A 66 -6.92 -11.78 -8.43
N ALA A 67 -5.85 -12.55 -8.69
CA ALA A 67 -5.47 -12.93 -10.04
C ALA A 67 -6.61 -13.70 -10.74
N THR A 68 -7.27 -14.59 -9.99
CA THR A 68 -8.43 -15.33 -10.50
C THR A 68 -9.59 -14.39 -10.86
N LEU A 69 -9.93 -13.44 -9.99
CA LEU A 69 -11.04 -12.51 -10.24
C LEU A 69 -10.75 -11.53 -11.38
N VAL A 70 -9.53 -10.99 -11.46
CA VAL A 70 -9.12 -10.08 -12.53
C VAL A 70 -8.99 -10.81 -13.85
N GLY A 71 -8.58 -12.08 -13.85
CA GLY A 71 -8.51 -12.93 -15.04
C GLY A 71 -9.87 -13.28 -15.66
N LEU A 72 -10.99 -12.95 -15.01
CA LEU A 72 -12.33 -13.04 -15.61
C LEU A 72 -12.61 -11.88 -16.58
N LEU A 73 -11.81 -10.82 -16.52
CA LEU A 73 -11.92 -9.64 -17.38
C LEU A 73 -11.01 -9.79 -18.59
N ASP A 74 -11.47 -9.36 -19.76
CA ASP A 74 -10.59 -9.26 -20.93
C ASP A 74 -9.57 -8.12 -20.80
N GLU A 75 -8.61 -8.04 -21.72
CA GLU A 75 -7.54 -7.02 -21.66
C GLU A 75 -8.08 -5.58 -21.67
N ALA A 76 -9.16 -5.30 -22.41
CA ALA A 76 -9.75 -3.97 -22.50
C ALA A 76 -10.48 -3.60 -21.20
N GLU A 77 -11.15 -4.57 -20.58
CA GLU A 77 -11.79 -4.42 -19.27
C GLU A 77 -10.76 -4.22 -18.16
N GLN A 78 -9.65 -4.94 -18.20
CA GLN A 78 -8.54 -4.77 -17.24
C GLN A 78 -7.91 -3.37 -17.36
N ASP A 79 -7.65 -2.89 -18.57
CA ASP A 79 -7.15 -1.52 -18.80
C ASP A 79 -8.14 -0.46 -18.29
N LYS A 80 -9.43 -0.64 -18.57
CA LYS A 80 -10.49 0.25 -18.07
C LYS A 80 -10.56 0.26 -16.54
N LEU A 81 -10.48 -0.90 -15.91
CA LEU A 81 -10.42 -1.03 -14.45
C LEU A 81 -9.19 -0.29 -13.89
N GLY A 82 -8.03 -0.44 -14.53
CA GLY A 82 -6.80 0.27 -14.17
C GLY A 82 -6.98 1.79 -14.17
N LYS A 83 -7.57 2.35 -15.24
CA LYS A 83 -7.86 3.78 -15.37
C LYS A 83 -8.85 4.29 -14.31
N LEU A 84 -9.89 3.52 -14.00
CA LEU A 84 -10.86 3.87 -12.97
C LEU A 84 -10.22 3.88 -11.57
N LEU A 85 -9.42 2.85 -11.26
CA LEU A 85 -8.68 2.78 -10.01
C LEU A 85 -7.71 3.95 -9.87
N GLU A 86 -6.96 4.29 -10.93
CA GLU A 86 -6.08 5.46 -10.95
C GLU A 86 -6.85 6.75 -10.59
N ALA A 87 -8.00 6.98 -11.23
CA ALA A 87 -8.81 8.17 -10.98
C ALA A 87 -9.35 8.24 -9.54
N ILE A 88 -9.78 7.10 -8.98
CA ILE A 88 -10.24 6.99 -7.59
C ILE A 88 -9.07 7.29 -6.64
N TYR A 89 -7.90 6.70 -6.89
CA TYR A 89 -6.73 6.88 -6.04
C TYR A 89 -6.15 8.30 -6.10
N GLY A 90 -6.27 8.99 -7.23
CA GLY A 90 -5.90 10.40 -7.36
C GLY A 90 -6.67 11.33 -6.41
N GLN A 91 -7.82 10.89 -5.88
CA GLN A 91 -8.63 11.67 -4.93
C GLN A 91 -8.29 11.41 -3.46
N LEU A 92 -7.44 10.42 -3.16
CA LEU A 92 -7.13 10.06 -1.78
C LEU A 92 -5.93 10.88 -1.27
N PRO A 93 -6.00 11.39 -0.02
CA PRO A 93 -4.97 12.29 0.52
C PRO A 93 -3.63 11.61 0.78
N SER A 94 -3.55 10.27 0.77
CA SER A 94 -2.29 9.57 0.94
C SER A 94 -2.25 8.21 0.24
N SER A 95 -1.40 8.21 -0.78
CA SER A 95 -0.59 7.09 -1.28
C SER A 95 -0.48 5.86 -0.42
N ALA A 96 0.31 6.09 0.62
CA ALA A 96 0.86 5.10 1.51
C ALA A 96 -0.18 4.39 2.38
N ARG A 97 -1.36 4.99 2.58
CA ARG A 97 -2.43 4.37 3.37
C ARG A 97 -3.33 3.45 2.54
N VAL A 98 -3.26 3.60 1.21
CA VAL A 98 -4.13 2.94 0.26
C VAL A 98 -3.37 1.85 -0.48
N CYS A 99 -2.17 2.20 -0.96
CA CYS A 99 -1.16 1.23 -1.30
C CYS A 99 -0.67 0.58 0.00
N ARG A 100 -1.27 -0.54 0.40
CA ARG A 100 -0.84 -1.36 1.56
C ARG A 100 0.51 -2.07 1.30
N SER A 101 1.46 -1.37 0.68
CA SER A 101 2.77 -1.86 0.25
C SER A 101 2.69 -3.26 -0.33
N ARG A 102 1.73 -3.44 -1.25
CA ARG A 102 1.65 -4.69 -2.01
C ARG A 102 2.94 -4.82 -2.79
N ASP A 103 3.42 -6.06 -2.87
CA ASP A 103 4.68 -6.46 -3.48
C ASP A 103 5.27 -5.39 -4.39
N ARG A 104 6.16 -4.57 -3.83
CA ARG A 104 6.68 -3.40 -4.54
C ARG A 104 7.53 -3.85 -5.74
N ALA A 105 8.00 -5.10 -5.74
CA ALA A 105 8.66 -5.69 -6.89
C ALA A 105 7.69 -5.81 -8.07
N CYS A 106 6.44 -6.25 -7.86
CA CYS A 106 5.42 -6.29 -8.92
C CYS A 106 5.08 -4.90 -9.48
N CYS A 107 5.20 -3.84 -8.68
CA CYS A 107 4.96 -2.46 -9.13
C CYS A 107 6.10 -1.87 -9.99
N VAL A 108 7.23 -2.57 -10.10
CA VAL A 108 8.41 -2.14 -10.89
C VAL A 108 8.92 -3.21 -11.85
N ALA A 109 8.34 -4.41 -11.83
CA ALA A 109 8.64 -5.50 -12.75
C ALA A 109 8.04 -5.20 -14.12
N ASP A 110 8.72 -5.64 -15.18
CA ASP A 110 8.23 -5.67 -16.57
C ASP A 110 7.60 -4.35 -17.06
N ASP A 111 8.19 -3.21 -16.68
CA ASP A 111 7.70 -1.85 -16.98
C ASP A 111 6.24 -1.59 -16.56
N GLN A 112 5.71 -2.38 -15.62
CA GLN A 112 4.35 -2.25 -15.15
C GLN A 112 4.14 -0.96 -14.36
N VAL A 113 3.07 -0.24 -14.71
CA VAL A 113 2.70 1.01 -14.06
C VAL A 113 1.52 0.77 -13.11
N CYS A 114 1.82 0.59 -11.83
CA CYS A 114 0.78 0.48 -10.81
C CYS A 114 -0.14 1.73 -10.81
N PRO A 115 -1.47 1.58 -10.93
CA PRO A 115 -2.41 2.72 -10.96
C PRO A 115 -2.29 3.66 -9.76
N VAL A 116 -1.97 3.13 -8.56
CA VAL A 116 -1.76 3.96 -7.36
C VAL A 116 -0.51 4.82 -7.48
N GLY A 117 0.61 4.21 -7.89
CA GLY A 117 1.88 4.94 -8.08
C GLY A 117 1.81 5.93 -9.24
N GLN A 118 1.02 5.63 -10.27
CA GLN A 118 0.77 6.56 -11.36
C GLN A 118 -0.06 7.76 -10.91
N ALA A 119 -1.12 7.53 -10.13
CA ALA A 119 -1.91 8.59 -9.53
C ALA A 119 -1.04 9.52 -8.66
N GLU A 120 -0.15 8.97 -7.81
CA GLU A 120 0.81 9.76 -7.04
C GLU A 120 1.69 10.63 -7.92
N ARG A 121 2.29 10.06 -8.96
CA ARG A 121 3.16 10.78 -9.89
C ARG A 121 2.41 11.90 -10.63
N ARG A 122 1.15 11.67 -11.02
CA ARG A 122 0.32 12.68 -11.68
C ARG A 122 -0.06 13.83 -10.73
N THR A 123 -0.41 13.51 -9.48
CA THR A 123 -0.69 14.52 -8.45
C THR A 123 0.55 15.34 -8.12
N ALA A 124 1.71 14.70 -7.93
CA ALA A 124 2.98 15.37 -7.67
C ALA A 124 3.41 16.27 -8.84
N ALA A 125 3.13 15.87 -10.08
CA ALA A 125 3.42 16.66 -11.26
C ALA A 125 2.40 17.78 -11.56
N GLY A 126 1.44 18.04 -10.66
CA GLY A 126 0.43 19.10 -10.83
C GLY A 126 -0.57 18.85 -11.96
N ARG A 127 -0.62 17.64 -12.51
CA ARG A 127 -1.50 17.25 -13.63
C ARG A 127 -2.91 16.85 -13.17
N TRP A 128 -3.16 16.83 -11.86
CA TRP A 128 -4.47 16.53 -11.29
C TRP A 128 -5.04 17.78 -10.60
N PRO A 129 -6.32 18.15 -10.86
CA PRO A 129 -6.95 19.22 -10.10
C PRO A 129 -6.96 18.83 -8.61
N SER A 130 -6.58 19.78 -7.74
CA SER A 130 -6.53 19.55 -6.29
C SER A 130 -7.82 18.89 -5.79
N PRO A 131 -7.75 17.91 -4.88
CA PRO A 131 -8.92 17.20 -4.39
C PRO A 131 -9.80 18.18 -3.59
N ARG A 132 -10.71 18.86 -4.30
CA ARG A 132 -11.82 19.60 -3.70
C ARG A 132 -12.86 18.57 -3.28
N PHE A 133 -12.53 17.76 -2.29
CA PHE A 133 -13.52 17.01 -1.54
C PHE A 133 -14.34 18.04 -0.74
N ARG A 134 -15.33 18.66 -1.41
CA ARG A 134 -16.53 19.11 -0.71
C ARG A 134 -17.33 17.84 -0.47
N PRO A 135 -17.57 17.42 0.78
CA PRO A 135 -18.52 16.33 1.02
C PRO A 135 -19.84 16.79 0.43
N LEU A 136 -20.27 16.15 -0.65
CA LEU A 136 -21.66 16.22 -1.09
C LEU A 136 -22.48 15.76 0.11
N CYS A 137 -23.23 16.67 0.71
CA CYS A 137 -24.17 16.42 1.80
C CYS A 137 -24.80 15.03 1.66
N ALA A 138 -24.61 14.20 2.68
CA ALA A 138 -25.03 12.81 2.80
C ALA A 138 -26.57 12.59 2.83
N ARG A 139 -27.36 13.34 2.04
CA ARG A 139 -28.83 13.31 2.05
C ARG A 139 -29.50 12.72 0.82
N ARG A 140 -28.78 12.36 -0.26
CA ARG A 140 -29.41 11.90 -1.52
C ARG A 140 -29.21 10.42 -1.89
N PHE A 141 -28.47 9.63 -1.09
CA PHE A 141 -28.18 8.22 -1.41
C PHE A 141 -29.16 7.19 -0.81
N ARG A 142 -30.30 7.61 -0.24
CA ARG A 142 -31.30 6.67 0.35
C ARG A 142 -32.44 6.23 -0.59
N CYS A 143 -32.48 6.65 -1.86
CA CYS A 143 -33.65 6.38 -2.73
C CYS A 143 -33.43 5.36 -3.88
N CYS A 144 -32.32 4.65 -3.96
CA CYS A 144 -32.09 3.63 -5.01
C CYS A 144 -31.83 2.21 -4.48
N TRP A 145 -32.06 1.97 -3.18
CA TRP A 145 -32.05 0.64 -2.59
C TRP A 145 -33.36 0.43 -1.83
N ARG A 146 -34.45 0.26 -2.59
CA ARG A 146 -35.67 -0.43 -2.18
C ARG A 146 -36.36 -1.01 -3.41
#